data_AF-A0A443R753-F1
#
_entry.id   AF-A0A443R753-F1
#
_cell.length_a   1.000
_cell.length_b   1.000
_cell.length_c   1.000
_cell.angle_alpha   90.00
_cell.angle_beta   90.00
_cell.angle_gamma   90.00
#
_symmetry.space_group_name_H-M   'P 1'
#
loop_
_entity.id
_entity.type
_entity.pdbx_description
1 polymer ?
#
loop_
_entity_poly.entity_id
_entity_poly.type
_entity_poly.pdbx_seq_one_letter_code
_entity_poly.pdbx_strand_id
1 'polypeptide(L)'
;MKNRSGVLYAQSPIERPLLHIEIMSQIFANLMQTFRHFSQNLIQRRFVVRAEDEEEEEETVDPQEVLREECTTDHCKKYKEKLDECNARVNSRKNTAETCMEEVIDFMHCLDHCAAKSLFSKLK
;
A
#
# COMPACT_ATOMS: atom_id res chain seq x y z
N MET A 1 -22.28 -68.13 10.59
CA MET A 1 -23.44 -67.48 9.96
C MET A 1 -23.10 -66.02 9.70
N LYS A 2 -23.21 -65.58 8.44
CA LYS A 2 -23.15 -64.18 8.01
C LYS A 2 -24.46 -63.50 8.37
N ASN A 3 -24.41 -62.29 8.93
CA ASN A 3 -25.23 -61.13 8.56
C ASN A 3 -24.97 -59.96 9.52
N ARG A 4 -25.10 -58.67 9.20
CA ARG A 4 -24.96 -57.84 7.98
C ARG A 4 -25.46 -56.48 8.45
N SER A 5 -24.57 -55.53 8.72
CA SER A 5 -24.89 -54.09 8.70
C SER A 5 -23.58 -53.35 8.45
N GLY A 6 -23.17 -53.41 7.20
CA GLY A 6 -22.08 -52.61 6.68
C GLY A 6 -22.54 -51.16 6.61
N VAL A 7 -21.88 -50.30 7.37
CA VAL A 7 -21.89 -48.88 7.10
C VAL A 7 -20.87 -48.64 5.99
N LEU A 8 -21.33 -48.83 4.75
CA LEU A 8 -20.68 -48.31 3.56
C LEU A 8 -20.91 -46.79 3.55
N TYR A 9 -20.09 -46.02 4.26
CA TYR A 9 -19.88 -44.64 3.85
C TYR A 9 -19.00 -44.70 2.60
N ALA A 10 -19.65 -44.49 1.46
CA ALA A 10 -19.01 -44.34 0.17
C ALA A 10 -17.93 -43.23 0.27
N GLN A 11 -16.67 -43.58 0.06
CA GLN A 11 -15.60 -42.62 -0.15
C GLN A 11 -15.93 -41.85 -1.45
N SER A 12 -16.41 -40.62 -1.33
CA SER A 12 -16.66 -39.72 -2.45
C SER A 12 -15.34 -39.33 -3.14
N PRO A 13 -15.30 -39.17 -4.48
CA PRO A 13 -14.08 -38.89 -5.23
C PRO A 13 -13.69 -37.39 -5.18
N ILE A 14 -13.50 -36.83 -3.98
CA ILE A 14 -13.10 -35.43 -3.78
C ILE A 14 -11.73 -35.31 -3.07
N GLU A 15 -11.00 -36.41 -2.87
CA GLU A 15 -9.65 -36.39 -2.25
C GLU A 15 -8.50 -36.33 -3.28
N ARG A 16 -8.67 -35.59 -4.38
CA ARG A 16 -7.61 -35.30 -5.36
C ARG A 16 -7.23 -33.83 -5.63
N PRO A 17 -7.81 -32.78 -5.01
CA PRO A 17 -7.32 -31.41 -5.16
C PRO A 17 -6.36 -30.94 -4.05
N LEU A 18 -6.16 -31.72 -2.97
CA LEU A 18 -5.33 -31.29 -1.83
C LEU A 18 -3.83 -31.37 -2.10
N LEU A 19 -3.35 -32.36 -2.86
CA LEU A 19 -1.92 -32.51 -3.15
C LEU A 19 -1.37 -31.32 -3.95
N HIS A 20 -2.14 -30.77 -4.88
CA HIS A 20 -1.70 -29.63 -5.69
C HIS A 20 -1.65 -28.33 -4.88
N ILE A 21 -2.56 -28.15 -3.91
CA ILE A 21 -2.56 -26.97 -3.02
C ILE A 21 -1.36 -27.05 -2.05
N GLU A 22 -1.06 -28.22 -1.50
CA GLU A 22 0.12 -28.43 -0.65
C GLU A 22 1.43 -28.21 -1.40
N ILE A 23 1.55 -28.72 -2.64
CA ILE A 23 2.72 -28.49 -3.49
C ILE A 23 2.86 -27.01 -3.82
N MET A 24 1.78 -26.32 -4.18
CA MET A 24 1.83 -24.87 -4.47
C MET A 24 2.16 -24.05 -3.21
N SER A 25 1.70 -24.47 -2.03
CA SER A 25 2.06 -23.85 -0.74
C SER A 25 3.54 -24.04 -0.41
N GLN A 26 4.09 -25.23 -0.65
CA GLN A 26 5.51 -25.54 -0.46
C GLN A 26 6.40 -24.80 -1.47
N ILE A 27 5.99 -24.72 -2.74
CA ILE A 27 6.67 -23.94 -3.77
C ILE A 27 6.66 -22.46 -3.40
N PHE A 28 5.52 -21.93 -2.96
CA PHE A 28 5.41 -20.53 -2.52
C PHE A 28 6.26 -20.26 -1.28
N ALA A 29 6.28 -21.17 -0.31
CA ALA A 29 7.12 -21.06 0.88
C ALA A 29 8.61 -21.07 0.50
N ASN A 30 9.05 -21.96 -0.39
CA ASN A 30 10.43 -22.04 -0.86
C ASN A 30 10.82 -20.83 -1.73
N LEU A 31 9.90 -20.35 -2.59
CA LEU A 31 10.11 -19.15 -3.40
C LEU A 31 10.20 -17.91 -2.50
N MET A 32 9.37 -17.79 -1.47
CA MET A 32 9.43 -16.70 -0.50
C MET A 32 10.68 -16.79 0.40
N GLN A 33 11.15 -17.99 0.73
CA GLN A 33 12.40 -18.19 1.48
C GLN A 33 13.63 -17.82 0.63
N THR A 34 13.67 -18.25 -0.63
CA THR A 34 14.75 -17.88 -1.58
C THR A 34 14.70 -16.40 -1.94
N PHE A 35 13.51 -15.81 -2.12
CA PHE A 35 13.34 -14.38 -2.30
C PHE A 35 13.79 -13.59 -1.07
N ARG A 36 13.52 -14.07 0.15
CA ARG A 36 14.03 -13.47 1.39
C ARG A 36 15.56 -13.49 1.46
N HIS A 37 16.20 -14.58 1.04
CA HIS A 37 17.66 -14.67 0.99
C HIS A 37 18.26 -13.79 -0.12
N PHE A 38 17.60 -13.72 -1.28
CA PHE A 38 18.00 -12.86 -2.39
C PHE A 38 17.80 -11.37 -2.06
N SER A 39 16.69 -11.01 -1.43
CA SER A 39 16.39 -9.63 -1.00
C SER A 39 17.32 -9.17 0.11
N GLN A 40 17.65 -10.04 1.09
CA GLN A 40 18.66 -9.74 2.11
C GLN A 40 20.01 -9.37 1.48
N ASN A 41 20.45 -10.11 0.47
CA ASN A 41 21.71 -9.85 -0.24
C ASN A 41 21.68 -8.61 -1.16
N LEU A 42 20.52 -8.31 -1.77
CA LEU A 42 20.35 -7.15 -2.65
C LEU A 42 20.14 -5.82 -1.89
N ILE A 43 19.40 -5.84 -0.78
CA ILE A 43 19.15 -4.67 0.06
C ILE A 43 20.46 -4.20 0.71
N GLN A 44 21.29 -5.12 1.22
CA GLN A 44 22.59 -4.80 1.81
C GLN A 44 23.61 -4.20 0.83
N ARG A 45 23.43 -4.36 -0.49
CA ARG A 45 24.39 -3.88 -1.50
C ARG A 45 23.98 -2.58 -2.21
N ARG A 46 22.75 -2.07 -2.04
CA ARG A 46 22.24 -0.97 -2.88
C ARG A 46 21.71 0.26 -2.15
N PHE A 47 21.49 0.22 -0.84
CA PHE A 47 21.09 1.41 -0.07
C PHE A 47 22.02 1.58 1.13
N VAL A 48 23.21 2.13 0.88
CA VAL A 48 24.01 2.75 1.94
C VAL A 48 23.72 4.24 1.86
N VAL A 49 22.92 4.76 2.79
CA VAL A 49 22.96 6.20 3.08
C VAL A 49 24.31 6.42 3.77
N ARG A 50 25.29 6.97 3.05
CA ARG A 50 26.54 7.43 3.66
C ARG A 50 26.17 8.65 4.51
N ALA A 51 26.01 8.45 5.81
CA ALA A 51 26.06 9.54 6.76
C ALA A 51 27.54 9.79 7.06
N GLU A 52 28.19 10.63 6.25
CA GLU A 52 29.49 11.27 6.56
C GLU A 52 29.87 12.18 5.39
N ASP A 53 29.47 13.44 5.50
CA ASP A 53 30.24 14.65 5.20
C ASP A 53 29.58 15.82 5.98
N GLU A 54 30.14 16.18 7.14
CA GLU A 54 29.76 17.35 7.95
C GLU A 54 30.26 18.65 7.30
N GLU A 55 29.77 18.97 6.10
CA GLU A 55 29.87 20.31 5.51
C GLU A 55 28.46 20.83 5.27
N GLU A 56 27.89 21.53 6.26
CA GLU A 56 26.64 22.33 6.19
C GLU A 56 25.67 21.92 5.06
N GLU A 57 25.08 20.72 5.14
CA GLU A 57 23.83 20.46 4.43
C GLU A 57 22.76 21.36 5.07
N GLU A 58 22.62 22.60 4.57
CA GLU A 58 21.38 23.35 4.76
C GLU A 58 20.25 22.39 4.41
N GLU A 59 19.37 22.08 5.37
CA GLU A 59 18.16 21.31 5.12
C GLU A 59 17.35 22.07 4.06
N THR A 60 17.55 21.71 2.80
CA THR A 60 16.87 22.37 1.69
C THR A 60 15.40 21.98 1.77
N VAL A 61 14.56 22.88 2.27
CA VAL A 61 13.11 22.69 2.33
C VAL A 61 12.57 22.58 0.90
N ASP A 62 11.81 21.52 0.59
CA ASP A 62 11.16 21.37 -0.71
C ASP A 62 10.13 22.50 -0.91
N PRO A 63 10.34 23.41 -1.89
CA PRO A 63 9.40 24.48 -2.16
C PRO A 63 7.98 23.99 -2.48
N GLN A 64 7.84 22.75 -2.97
CA GLN A 64 6.55 22.13 -3.26
C GLN A 64 5.75 21.83 -1.99
N GLU A 65 6.40 21.40 -0.91
CA GLU A 65 5.72 21.06 0.35
C GLU A 65 5.12 22.32 0.98
N VAL A 66 5.92 23.39 1.08
CA VAL A 66 5.47 24.70 1.58
C VAL A 66 4.28 25.23 0.79
N LEU A 67 4.35 25.19 -0.55
CA LEU A 67 3.25 25.66 -1.39
C LEU A 67 1.99 24.81 -1.25
N ARG A 68 2.12 23.49 -1.07
CA ARG A 68 0.97 22.61 -0.86
C ARG A 68 0.29 22.87 0.47
N GLU A 69 1.04 23.19 1.53
CA GLU A 69 0.48 23.59 2.82
C GLU A 69 -0.32 24.90 2.72
N GLU A 70 0.27 25.94 2.12
CA GLU A 70 -0.41 27.21 1.85
C GLU A 70 -1.69 27.00 1.01
N CYS A 71 -1.60 26.21 -0.06
CA CYS A 71 -2.75 25.88 -0.92
C CYS A 71 -3.84 25.08 -0.20
N THR A 72 -3.47 24.29 0.81
CA THR A 72 -4.42 23.51 1.63
C THR A 72 -5.25 24.41 2.53
N THR A 73 -4.63 25.40 3.19
CA THR A 73 -5.33 26.31 4.11
C THR A 73 -6.22 27.31 3.38
N ASP A 74 -5.83 27.72 2.17
CA ASP A 74 -6.47 28.82 1.46
C ASP A 74 -7.50 28.32 0.43
N HIS A 75 -7.01 27.80 -0.70
CA HIS A 75 -7.83 27.51 -1.88
C HIS A 75 -8.51 26.14 -1.83
N CYS A 76 -7.86 25.15 -1.22
CA CYS A 76 -8.28 23.75 -1.29
C CYS A 76 -8.91 23.21 -0.01
N LYS A 77 -9.17 24.08 0.98
CA LYS A 77 -9.75 23.71 2.28
C LYS A 77 -11.03 22.89 2.16
N LYS A 78 -11.95 23.28 1.27
CA LYS A 78 -13.21 22.56 1.04
C LYS A 78 -13.01 21.11 0.58
N TYR A 79 -12.01 20.87 -0.27
CA TYR A 79 -11.72 19.53 -0.77
C TYR A 79 -11.03 18.68 0.31
N LYS A 80 -10.18 19.32 1.12
CA LYS A 80 -9.59 18.69 2.31
C LYS A 80 -10.68 18.24 3.31
N GLU A 81 -11.65 19.11 3.61
CA GLU A 81 -12.77 18.80 4.50
C GLU A 81 -13.58 17.58 3.99
N LYS A 82 -13.91 17.53 2.69
CA LYS A 82 -14.60 16.37 2.10
C LYS A 82 -13.80 15.08 2.22
N LEU A 83 -12.50 15.14 1.97
CA LEU A 83 -11.61 13.98 2.13
C LEU A 83 -11.60 13.50 3.58
N ASP A 84 -11.55 14.42 4.54
CA ASP A 84 -11.56 14.09 5.96
C ASP A 84 -12.91 13.50 6.41
N GLU A 85 -14.03 14.00 5.87
CA GLU A 85 -15.36 13.42 6.06
C GLU A 85 -15.46 11.99 5.50
N CYS A 86 -14.92 11.74 4.30
CA CYS A 86 -14.87 10.39 3.74
C CYS A 86 -14.03 9.46 4.62
N ASN A 87 -12.84 9.92 5.04
CA ASN A 87 -11.97 9.14 5.93
C ASN A 87 -12.67 8.79 7.24
N ALA A 88 -13.40 9.74 7.84
CA ALA A 88 -14.18 9.47 9.05
C ALA A 88 -15.25 8.39 8.79
N ARG A 89 -15.93 8.44 7.65
CA ARG A 89 -16.96 7.47 7.27
C ARG A 89 -16.38 6.07 7.03
N VAL A 90 -15.29 5.96 6.27
CA VAL A 90 -14.61 4.69 5.99
C VAL A 90 -14.07 4.07 7.28
N ASN A 91 -13.40 4.86 8.13
CA ASN A 91 -12.83 4.39 9.39
C ASN A 91 -13.89 4.01 10.44
N SER A 92 -15.10 4.57 10.36
CA SER A 92 -16.19 4.22 11.28
C SER A 92 -16.81 2.84 11.00
N ARG A 93 -16.59 2.27 9.81
CA ARG A 93 -17.26 1.03 9.35
C ARG A 93 -16.31 -0.16 9.46
N LYS A 94 -16.77 -1.25 10.09
CA LYS A 94 -15.99 -2.49 10.22
C LYS A 94 -15.84 -3.26 8.91
N ASN A 95 -16.85 -3.20 8.04
CA ASN A 95 -16.87 -3.85 6.73
C ASN A 95 -17.49 -2.88 5.72
N THR A 96 -16.68 -2.23 4.90
CA THR A 96 -17.13 -1.33 3.84
C THR A 96 -16.29 -1.55 2.59
N ALA A 97 -16.92 -1.45 1.41
CA ALA A 97 -16.22 -1.42 0.12
C ALA A 97 -15.97 0.01 -0.37
N GLU A 98 -16.36 1.00 0.44
CA GLU A 98 -16.17 2.41 0.14
C GLU A 98 -14.69 2.80 0.17
N THR A 99 -14.28 3.64 -0.78
CA THR A 99 -12.92 4.18 -0.87
C THR A 99 -12.98 5.69 -1.10
N CYS A 100 -12.06 6.45 -0.51
CA CYS A 100 -12.00 7.91 -0.64
C CYS A 100 -11.22 8.39 -1.88
N MET A 101 -11.13 7.56 -2.93
CA MET A 101 -10.30 7.85 -4.09
C MET A 101 -10.80 9.07 -4.88
N GLU A 102 -12.12 9.25 -4.96
CA GLU A 102 -12.72 10.42 -5.60
C GLU A 102 -12.30 11.71 -4.90
N GLU A 103 -12.43 11.76 -3.57
CA GLU A 103 -12.06 12.93 -2.77
C GLU A 103 -10.56 13.21 -2.80
N VAL A 104 -9.73 12.16 -2.88
CA VAL A 104 -8.27 12.32 -3.06
C VAL A 104 -7.96 12.96 -4.41
N ILE A 105 -8.57 12.49 -5.50
CA ILE A 105 -8.34 13.06 -6.84
C ILE A 105 -8.77 14.53 -6.87
N ASP A 106 -9.94 14.85 -6.32
CA ASP A 106 -10.44 16.22 -6.22
C ASP A 106 -9.50 17.14 -5.43
N PHE A 107 -9.03 16.68 -4.27
CA PHE A 107 -8.11 17.44 -3.44
C PHE A 107 -6.77 17.67 -4.14
N MET A 108 -6.18 16.63 -4.72
CA MET A 108 -4.92 16.72 -5.46
C MET A 108 -5.04 17.62 -6.69
N HIS A 109 -6.15 17.52 -7.44
CA HIS A 109 -6.40 18.39 -8.59
C HIS A 109 -6.41 19.87 -8.19
N CYS A 110 -7.03 20.18 -7.04
CA CYS A 110 -7.02 21.53 -6.50
C CYS A 110 -5.60 21.98 -6.09
N LEU A 111 -4.86 21.14 -5.36
CA LEU A 111 -3.51 21.45 -4.91
C LEU A 111 -2.58 21.73 -6.09
N ASP A 112 -2.60 20.87 -7.11
CA ASP A 112 -1.76 21.02 -8.29
C ASP A 112 -2.13 22.28 -9.08
N HIS A 113 -3.43 22.59 -9.23
CA HIS A 113 -3.88 23.83 -9.87
C HIS A 113 -3.41 25.09 -9.11
N CYS A 114 -3.38 25.03 -7.78
CA CYS A 114 -2.91 26.11 -6.94
C CYS A 114 -1.38 26.27 -7.00
N ALA A 115 -0.63 25.20 -6.72
CA ALA A 115 0.83 25.21 -6.61
C ALA A 115 1.53 25.42 -7.97
N ALA A 116 0.95 24.96 -9.08
CA ALA A 116 1.54 25.12 -10.41
C ALA A 116 1.82 26.58 -10.81
N LYS A 117 1.13 27.54 -10.19
CA LYS A 117 1.29 28.98 -10.45
C LYS A 117 2.63 29.54 -9.98
N SER A 118 3.21 28.96 -8.92
CA SER A 118 4.38 29.50 -8.23
C SER A 118 5.50 28.48 -8.02
N LEU A 119 5.25 27.19 -8.23
CA LEU A 119 6.25 26.15 -7.99
C LEU A 119 7.48 26.31 -8.90
N PHE A 120 7.28 26.47 -10.21
CA PHE A 120 8.38 26.52 -11.17
C PHE A 120 9.26 27.78 -11.04
N SER A 121 8.79 28.84 -10.39
CA SER A 121 9.64 30.01 -10.12
C SER A 121 10.57 29.81 -8.92
N LYS A 122 10.34 28.77 -8.10
CA LYS A 122 11.16 28.41 -6.93
C LYS A 122 12.18 27.30 -7.24
N LEU A 123 12.08 26.64 -8.39
CA LEU A 123 13.01 25.61 -8.83
C LEU A 123 14.16 26.24 -9.63
N LYS A 124 15.40 25.79 -9.39
CA LYS A 124 16.62 26.20 -10.11
C LYS A 124 16.92 25.28 -11.27
#